data_AF-A0A8S2TNA4-F1
#
_entry.id   AF-A0A8S2TNA4-F1
#
_cell.length_a   1.000
_cell.length_b   1.000
_cell.length_c   1.000
_cell.angle_alpha   90.00
_cell.angle_beta   90.00
_cell.angle_gamma   90.00
#
_symmetry.space_group_name_H-M   'P 1'
#
loop_
_entity.id
_entity.type
_entity.pdbx_description
1 polymer ?
#
loop_
_entity_poly.entity_id
_entity_poly.type
_entity_poly.pdbx_seq_one_letter_code
_entity_poly.pdbx_strand_id
1 'polypeptide(L)'
;MINVNFILLVFIQLFSFVDSQCNLIGPISCNLVPAECLDCSLTIDCIYGEQLSTSCRMFNGSCLNVDKKLVSSFERLYICQYCYQTPFDELACTPNTACRHHQNG
;
A
#
# COMPACT_ATOMS: atom_id res chain seq x y z
N MET A 1 -32.92 -8.75 -22.09
CA MET A 1 -32.13 -9.93 -21.65
C MET A 1 -30.69 -9.47 -21.47
N ILE A 2 -30.18 -9.42 -20.24
CA ILE A 2 -28.80 -8.99 -19.96
C ILE A 2 -27.88 -10.17 -20.28
N ASN A 3 -26.85 -9.92 -21.08
CA ASN A 3 -25.92 -10.95 -21.54
C ASN A 3 -24.98 -11.35 -20.38
N VAL A 4 -25.06 -12.61 -19.94
CA VAL A 4 -24.29 -13.14 -18.81
C VAL A 4 -22.78 -13.09 -19.06
N ASN A 5 -22.32 -13.21 -20.32
CA ASN A 5 -20.92 -13.01 -20.67
C ASN A 5 -20.47 -11.57 -20.46
N PHE A 6 -21.36 -10.59 -20.67
CA PHE A 6 -21.06 -9.19 -20.41
C PHE A 6 -20.91 -8.92 -18.90
N ILE A 7 -21.75 -9.55 -18.08
CA ILE A 7 -21.62 -9.50 -16.61
C ILE A 7 -20.30 -10.13 -16.17
N LEU A 8 -19.94 -11.31 -16.69
CA LEU A 8 -18.69 -11.99 -16.34
C LEU A 8 -17.45 -11.17 -16.72
N LEU A 9 -17.46 -10.52 -17.89
CA LEU A 9 -16.37 -9.63 -18.34
C LEU A 9 -16.23 -8.41 -17.43
N VAL A 10 -17.34 -7.80 -16.98
CA VAL A 10 -17.32 -6.68 -16.03
C VAL A 10 -16.76 -7.12 -14.68
N PHE A 11 -17.11 -8.31 -14.19
CA PHE A 11 -16.52 -8.85 -12.95
C PHE A 11 -15.02 -9.10 -13.10
N ILE A 12 -14.55 -9.68 -14.21
CA ILE A 12 -13.12 -9.93 -14.45
C ILE A 12 -12.33 -8.61 -14.50
N GLN A 13 -12.89 -7.55 -15.11
CA GLN A 13 -12.29 -6.21 -15.16
C GLN A 13 -12.28 -5.51 -13.77
N LEU A 14 -13.26 -5.81 -12.90
CA LEU A 14 -13.29 -5.30 -11.52
C LEU A 14 -12.26 -5.98 -10.61
N PHE A 15 -11.98 -7.27 -10.81
CA PHE A 15 -10.99 -8.01 -10.01
C PHE A 15 -9.53 -7.76 -10.42
N SER A 16 -9.28 -7.16 -11.58
CA SER A 16 -7.92 -6.97 -12.12
C SER A 16 -7.24 -5.65 -11.69
N PHE A 17 -7.81 -4.89 -10.76
CA PHE A 17 -7.25 -3.61 -10.29
C PHE A 17 -6.66 -3.64 -8.86
N VAL A 18 -6.20 -4.80 -8.39
CA VAL A 18 -5.33 -4.89 -7.20
C VAL A 18 -3.97 -5.45 -7.61
N ASP A 19 -3.36 -4.85 -8.64
CA ASP A 19 -1.93 -5.03 -8.85
C ASP A 19 -1.20 -4.11 -7.86
N SER A 20 -0.84 -4.63 -6.69
CA SER A 20 0.12 -3.96 -5.82
C SER A 20 1.46 -3.91 -6.57
N GLN A 21 1.78 -2.76 -7.16
CA GLN A 21 3.03 -2.56 -7.89
C GLN A 21 4.20 -2.44 -6.91
N CYS A 22 4.55 -3.54 -6.25
CA CYS A 22 5.74 -3.66 -5.42
C CYS A 22 6.99 -3.97 -6.24
N ASN A 23 7.13 -3.28 -7.38
CA ASN A 23 8.29 -3.36 -8.26
C ASN A 23 9.30 -2.28 -7.84
N LEU A 24 9.96 -2.51 -6.72
CA LEU A 24 11.00 -1.60 -6.22
C LEU A 24 12.29 -1.85 -7.01
N ILE A 25 12.62 -0.94 -7.92
CA ILE A 25 13.82 -1.02 -8.76
C ILE A 25 14.99 -0.37 -8.02
N GLY A 26 15.95 -1.18 -7.58
CA GLY A 26 17.19 -0.72 -6.95
C GLY A 26 17.16 -0.71 -5.41
N PRO A 27 18.28 -0.36 -4.77
CA PRO A 27 18.43 -0.47 -3.33
C PRO A 27 17.72 0.68 -2.60
N ILE A 28 16.47 0.45 -2.19
CA ILE A 28 15.67 1.36 -1.36
C ILE A 28 15.92 1.11 0.13
N SER A 29 15.91 2.16 0.96
CA SER A 29 15.94 2.00 2.42
C SER A 29 14.65 1.37 2.93
N CYS A 30 14.75 0.44 3.89
CA CYS A 30 13.57 -0.24 4.46
C CYS A 30 12.52 0.72 5.05
N ASN A 31 12.94 1.88 5.56
CA ASN A 31 12.02 2.90 6.10
C ASN A 31 11.17 3.60 5.03
N LEU A 32 11.59 3.54 3.77
CA LEU A 32 10.92 4.18 2.62
C LEU A 32 10.06 3.19 1.83
N VAL A 33 10.04 1.91 2.20
CA VAL A 33 9.21 0.92 1.53
C VAL A 33 7.72 1.24 1.81
N PRO A 34 6.85 1.33 0.79
CA PRO A 34 5.42 1.54 0.98
C PRO A 34 4.78 0.43 1.82
N ALA A 35 3.78 0.76 2.64
CA ALA A 35 3.16 -0.19 3.57
C ALA A 35 2.44 -1.34 2.83
N GLU A 36 1.85 -1.04 1.67
CA GLU A 36 1.22 -2.02 0.76
C GLU A 36 2.19 -3.07 0.21
N CYS A 37 3.51 -2.83 0.33
CA CYS A 37 4.55 -3.77 -0.06
C CYS A 37 5.14 -4.57 1.09
N LEU A 38 4.55 -4.44 2.29
CA LEU A 38 4.98 -5.10 3.50
C LEU A 38 3.88 -5.98 4.10
N ASP A 39 4.32 -7.08 4.65
CA ASP A 39 3.57 -7.95 5.55
C ASP A 39 4.06 -7.67 6.97
N CYS A 40 3.30 -6.91 7.76
CA CYS A 40 3.67 -6.50 9.12
C CYS A 40 2.75 -7.13 10.16
N SER A 41 3.34 -7.56 11.28
CA SER A 41 2.59 -8.11 12.43
C SER A 41 2.01 -6.97 13.28
N LEU A 42 0.94 -6.33 12.80
CA LEU A 42 0.31 -5.20 13.50
C LEU A 42 -0.51 -5.66 14.72
N THR A 43 -0.52 -4.84 15.76
CA THR A 43 -1.34 -5.07 16.96
C THR A 43 -2.63 -4.26 16.82
N ILE A 44 -3.78 -4.91 16.95
CA ILE A 44 -5.09 -4.23 16.92
C ILE A 44 -5.48 -3.64 18.29
N ASP A 45 -4.96 -4.22 19.36
CA ASP A 45 -5.17 -3.78 20.74
C ASP A 45 -4.10 -2.76 21.13
N CYS A 46 -4.20 -1.55 20.60
CA CYS A 46 -3.27 -0.45 20.88
C CYS A 46 -4.01 0.85 21.25
N ILE A 47 -3.31 1.74 21.96
CA ILE A 47 -3.87 3.05 22.33
C ILE A 47 -3.78 3.97 21.09
N TYR A 48 -4.87 4.64 20.74
CA TYR A 48 -4.87 5.59 19.61
C TYR A 48 -3.79 6.66 19.77
N GLY A 49 -2.98 6.85 18.72
CA GLY A 49 -1.85 7.78 18.69
C GLY A 49 -0.56 7.23 19.31
N GLU A 50 -0.57 6.03 19.88
CA GLU A 50 0.62 5.39 20.42
C GLU A 50 1.58 4.99 19.29
N GLN A 51 2.87 5.25 19.50
CA GLN A 51 3.93 4.79 18.62
C GLN A 51 4.40 3.39 19.02
N LEU A 52 4.31 2.45 18.09
CA LEU A 52 4.62 1.04 18.29
C LEU A 52 5.67 0.56 17.30
N SER A 53 6.40 -0.49 17.66
CA SER A 53 7.29 -1.22 16.75
C SER A 53 6.62 -2.50 16.28
N THR A 54 6.81 -2.87 15.02
CA THR A 54 6.35 -4.14 14.46
C THR A 54 7.42 -4.74 13.56
N SER A 55 7.42 -6.07 13.49
CA SER A 55 8.19 -6.81 12.53
C SER A 55 7.48 -6.83 11.18
N CYS A 56 8.17 -6.36 10.15
CA CYS A 56 7.69 -6.33 8.77
C CYS A 56 8.56 -7.22 7.87
N ARG A 57 7.94 -7.82 6.87
CA ARG A 57 8.59 -8.54 5.79
C ARG A 57 8.17 -7.96 4.44
N MET A 58 9.10 -7.81 3.51
CA MET A 58 8.76 -7.44 2.13
C MET A 58 7.97 -8.57 1.45
N PHE A 59 6.88 -8.23 0.77
CA PHE A 59 6.16 -9.22 -0.05
C PHE A 59 7.06 -9.77 -1.15
N ASN A 60 7.77 -8.87 -1.85
CA ASN A 60 8.72 -9.21 -2.91
C ASN A 60 9.98 -8.34 -2.77
N GLY A 61 11.16 -8.96 -2.92
CA GLY A 61 12.44 -8.25 -2.97
C GLY A 61 13.16 -8.05 -1.63
N SER A 62 13.99 -7.02 -1.56
CA SER A 62 14.80 -6.68 -0.39
C SER A 62 15.06 -5.19 -0.34
N CYS A 63 15.33 -4.67 0.86
CA CYS A 63 15.62 -3.27 1.12
C CYS A 63 16.94 -3.15 1.89
N LEU A 64 17.52 -1.97 1.87
CA LEU A 64 18.72 -1.64 2.64
C LEU A 64 18.35 -1.29 4.09
N ASN A 65 18.92 -2.04 5.02
CA ASN A 65 18.92 -1.67 6.43
C ASN A 65 19.89 -0.49 6.70
N VAL A 66 19.98 -0.05 7.95
CA VAL A 66 20.88 1.05 8.38
C VAL A 66 22.36 0.78 8.09
N ASP A 67 22.77 -0.49 8.04
CA ASP A 67 24.14 -0.92 7.71
C ASP A 67 24.36 -1.10 6.19
N LYS A 68 23.40 -0.69 5.36
CA LYS A 68 23.40 -0.89 3.89
C LYS A 68 23.46 -2.36 3.47
N LYS A 69 22.93 -3.25 4.29
CA LYS A 69 22.76 -4.67 3.96
C LYS A 69 21.35 -4.90 3.41
N LEU A 70 21.26 -5.73 2.38
CA LEU A 70 19.98 -6.18 1.85
C LEU A 70 19.32 -7.13 2.85
N VAL A 71 18.11 -6.78 3.26
CA VAL A 71 17.27 -7.57 4.16
C VAL A 71 15.86 -7.65 3.60
N SER A 72 15.17 -8.76 3.88
CA SER A 72 13.75 -8.95 3.56
C SER A 72 12.84 -8.75 4.77
N SER A 73 13.39 -8.81 5.99
CA SER A 73 12.68 -8.61 7.25
C SER A 73 13.37 -7.56 8.11
N PHE A 74 12.58 -6.70 8.74
CA PHE A 74 13.07 -5.57 9.55
C PHE A 74 12.00 -5.08 10.53
N GLU A 75 12.43 -4.36 11.56
CA GLU A 75 11.52 -3.64 12.47
C GLU A 75 11.14 -2.28 11.90
N ARG A 76 9.86 -1.91 12.02
CA ARG A 76 9.34 -0.60 11.60
C ARG A 76 8.47 -0.01 12.68
N LEU A 77 8.63 1.30 12.91
CA LEU A 77 7.73 2.06 13.76
C LEU A 77 6.45 2.43 13.00
N TYR A 78 5.32 2.34 13.68
CA TYR A 78 4.02 2.80 13.19
C TYR A 78 3.26 3.51 14.31
N ILE A 79 2.25 4.29 13.95
CA ILE A 79 1.35 4.93 14.90
C ILE A 79 0.02 4.19 14.85
N CYS A 80 -0.50 3.80 16.00
CA CYS A 80 -1.81 3.19 16.12
C CYS A 80 -2.90 4.21 15.73
N GLN A 81 -3.59 3.96 14.62
CA GLN A 81 -4.67 4.81 14.12
C GLN A 81 -5.85 3.95 13.63
N TYR A 82 -7.08 4.47 13.76
CA TYR A 82 -8.27 3.85 13.19
C TYR A 82 -8.57 4.45 11.81
N CYS A 83 -8.81 3.59 10.80
CA CYS A 83 -8.91 3.99 9.39
C CYS A 83 -9.97 5.07 9.07
N TYR A 84 -10.98 5.25 9.92
CA TYR A 84 -12.08 6.21 9.73
C TYR A 84 -11.94 7.46 10.60
N GLN A 85 -10.81 7.61 11.30
CA GLN A 85 -10.51 8.76 12.16
C GLN A 85 -9.24 9.50 11.75
N THR A 86 -8.61 9.12 10.63
CA THR A 86 -7.49 9.85 10.06
C THR A 86 -7.94 11.27 9.69
N PRO A 87 -7.31 12.32 10.25
CA PRO A 87 -7.62 13.70 9.93
C PRO A 87 -7.53 13.98 8.42
N PHE A 88 -8.39 14.87 7.89
CA PHE A 88 -8.42 15.19 6.45
C PHE A 88 -7.11 15.78 5.92
N ASP A 89 -6.30 16.39 6.79
CA ASP A 89 -4.97 16.91 6.52
C ASP A 89 -3.88 15.83 6.45
N GLU A 90 -4.12 14.66 7.05
CA GLU A 90 -3.24 13.48 6.95
C GLU A 90 -3.60 12.57 5.77
N LEU A 91 -4.78 12.77 5.15
CA LEU A 91 -5.18 12.15 3.90
C LEU A 91 -4.39 12.77 2.73
N ALA A 92 -3.14 12.34 2.55
CA ALA A 92 -2.34 12.70 1.39
C ALA A 92 -2.90 12.02 0.12
N CYS A 93 -3.83 12.69 -0.57
CA CYS A 93 -4.21 12.31 -1.92
C CYS A 93 -3.08 12.72 -2.88
N THR A 94 -2.41 11.75 -3.51
CA THR A 94 -1.57 12.05 -4.68
C THR A 94 -2.48 12.52 -5.81
N PRO A 95 -2.32 13.75 -6.33
CA PRO A 95 -3.13 14.21 -7.45
C PRO A 95 -2.84 13.30 -8.66
N ASN A 96 -3.87 12.60 -9.13
CA ASN A 96 -3.79 11.85 -10.37
C ASN A 96 -3.64 12.85 -11.53
N THR A 97 -2.44 12.95 -12.10
CA THR A 97 -2.15 13.83 -13.24
C THR A 97 -2.70 13.31 -14.57
N ALA A 98 -3.39 12.16 -14.58
CA ALA A 98 -4.10 11.66 -15.76
C ALA A 98 -5.37 12.48 -16.01
N CYS A 99 -5.22 13.62 -16.70
CA CYS A 99 -6.35 14.36 -17.27
C CYS A 99 -7.05 13.48 -18.33
N ARG A 100 -8.23 12.95 -18.02
CA ARG A 100 -9.13 12.43 -19.07
C ARG A 100 -9.85 13.61 -19.71
N HIS A 101 -9.47 13.96 -20.94
CA HIS A 101 -10.26 14.89 -21.75
C HIS A 101 -11.64 14.28 -21.96
N HIS A 102 -12.66 14.83 -21.31
CA HIS A 102 -14.05 14.60 -21.72
C HIS A 102 -14.22 15.27 -23.09
N GLN A 103 -14.12 14.50 -24.17
CA GLN A 103 -14.67 14.90 -25.46
C GLN A 103 -16.13 14.49 -25.48
N ASN A 104 -17.01 15.44 -25.16
CA ASN A 104 -18.41 15.34 -25.53
C ASN A 104 -18.52 15.84 -26.98
N GLY A 105 -18.72 14.91 -27.91
CA GLY A 105 -19.22 15.17 -29.26
C GLY A 105 -20.66 14.71 -29.36
#